data_AF-B8FMT0-F1
#
_entry.id   AF-B8FMT0-F1
#
_cell.length_a   1.000
_cell.length_b   1.000
_cell.length_c   1.000
_cell.angle_alpha   90.00
_cell.angle_beta   90.00
_cell.angle_gamma   90.00
#
_symmetry.space_group_name_H-M   'P 1'
#
loop_
_entity.id
_entity.type
_entity.pdbx_description
1 polymer ?
#
loop_
_entity_poly.entity_id
_entity_poly.type
_entity_poly.pdbx_seq_one_letter_code
_entity_poly.pdbx_strand_id
1 'polypeptide(L)'
;MRLMRFYAALAVLLLLAAGCGPKRVSSVQYGSPSAETKVLFATEDTAFKSVILENVVKAYEGQDVFIQVESVPALDKIDAEDYDAVVLINTCMAWRVEPEIEAFVKKTADKQKIVLLTTTGDPDLNIEAPGVDSVTSASQMENADQVSQKIIDRINRILGEG
;
A
#
# COMPACT_ATOMS: atom_id res chain seq x y z
N MET A 1 14.64 4.66 46.70
CA MET A 1 15.06 4.54 45.27
C MET A 1 14.37 3.42 44.46
N ARG A 2 13.55 2.53 45.05
CA ARG A 2 12.81 1.50 44.28
C ARG A 2 11.46 1.97 43.73
N LEU A 3 10.82 2.95 44.37
CA LEU A 3 9.49 3.44 43.97
C LEU A 3 9.53 4.30 42.68
N MET A 4 10.59 5.07 42.47
CA MET A 4 10.75 5.98 41.33
C MET A 4 10.99 5.25 39.99
N ARG A 5 11.48 3.99 40.04
CA ARG A 5 11.68 3.14 38.87
C ARG A 5 10.39 2.53 38.32
N PHE A 6 9.38 2.33 39.18
CA PHE A 6 8.06 1.87 38.76
C PHE A 6 7.29 2.96 38.03
N TYR A 7 7.35 4.21 38.48
CA TYR A 7 6.72 5.33 37.79
C TYR A 7 7.36 5.63 36.44
N ALA A 8 8.69 5.50 36.32
CA ALA A 8 9.38 5.64 35.04
C ALA A 8 8.99 4.52 34.06
N ALA A 9 8.86 3.27 34.52
CA ALA A 9 8.41 2.16 33.68
C ALA A 9 6.92 2.29 33.26
N LEU A 10 6.06 2.80 34.15
CA LEU A 10 4.64 3.05 33.85
C LEU A 10 4.46 4.22 32.88
N ALA A 11 5.29 5.27 32.97
CA ALA A 11 5.28 6.41 32.06
C ALA A 11 5.79 6.05 30.65
N VAL A 12 6.77 5.16 30.54
CA VAL A 12 7.24 4.63 29.24
C VAL A 12 6.19 3.70 28.62
N LEU A 13 5.43 2.95 29.42
CA LEU A 13 4.32 2.12 28.91
C LEU A 13 3.12 2.96 28.45
N LEU A 14 2.84 4.10 29.10
CA LEU A 14 1.79 5.05 28.70
C LEU A 14 2.16 5.90 27.48
N LEU A 15 3.45 6.13 27.22
CA LEU A 15 3.91 6.83 26.01
C LEU A 15 3.79 5.99 24.71
N LEU A 16 3.62 4.66 24.82
CA LEU A 16 3.28 3.81 23.68
C LEU A 16 1.78 3.81 23.33
N ALA A 17 0.94 4.45 24.15
CA ALA A 17 -0.51 4.54 23.94
C ALA A 17 -0.97 5.87 23.31
N ALA A 18 -0.03 6.77 22.94
CA ALA A 18 -0.34 7.93 22.10
C ALA A 18 -0.49 7.48 20.64
N GLY A 19 -1.59 6.78 20.36
CA GLY A 19 -1.91 6.27 19.04
C GLY A 19 -2.17 7.38 18.02
N CYS A 20 -1.17 7.68 17.20
CA CYS A 20 -1.44 7.90 15.78
C CYS A 20 -1.65 6.52 15.15
N GLY A 21 -2.85 5.96 15.30
CA GLY A 21 -3.26 4.87 14.42
C GLY A 21 -3.23 5.36 12.96
N PRO A 22 -2.94 4.49 11.98
CA PRO A 22 -2.96 4.89 10.58
C PRO A 22 -4.31 5.53 10.27
N LYS A 23 -4.26 6.76 9.72
CA LYS A 23 -5.47 7.44 9.28
C LYS A 23 -6.06 6.64 8.12
N ARG A 24 -7.36 6.40 8.17
CA ARG A 24 -8.07 5.69 7.11
C ARG A 24 -8.11 6.59 5.89
N VAL A 25 -7.67 6.06 4.76
CA VAL A 25 -7.93 6.67 3.46
C VAL A 25 -9.44 6.64 3.23
N SER A 26 -10.06 7.80 2.97
CA SER A 26 -11.42 7.84 2.44
C SER A 26 -11.40 7.25 1.04
N SER A 27 -12.42 6.48 0.63
CA SER A 27 -12.52 6.02 -0.76
C SER A 27 -12.50 7.23 -1.71
N VAL A 28 -11.55 7.23 -2.66
CA VAL A 28 -11.37 8.29 -3.67
C VAL A 28 -11.30 7.65 -5.04
N GLN A 29 -11.84 8.33 -6.06
CA GLN A 29 -11.84 7.86 -7.44
C GLN A 29 -11.19 8.91 -8.35
N TYR A 30 -10.41 8.44 -9.32
CA TYR A 30 -9.78 9.25 -10.36
C TYR A 30 -10.10 8.67 -11.74
N GLY A 31 -10.21 9.53 -12.75
CA GLY A 31 -10.61 9.13 -14.11
C GLY A 31 -12.12 8.90 -14.25
N SER A 32 -12.53 8.33 -15.39
CA SER A 32 -13.94 8.04 -15.68
C SER A 32 -14.33 6.65 -15.17
N PRO A 33 -15.45 6.48 -14.42
CA PRO A 33 -15.94 5.15 -14.06
C PRO A 33 -16.31 4.25 -15.26
N SER A 34 -16.45 4.84 -16.45
CA SER A 34 -16.71 4.13 -17.71
C SER A 34 -15.44 3.75 -18.48
N ALA A 35 -14.25 4.03 -17.94
CA ALA A 35 -12.99 3.67 -18.58
C ALA A 35 -12.90 2.16 -18.80
N GLU A 36 -12.26 1.76 -19.89
CA GLU A 36 -12.06 0.34 -20.20
C GLU A 36 -11.13 -0.32 -19.17
N THR A 37 -10.10 0.40 -18.73
CA THR A 37 -9.11 -0.10 -17.77
C THR A 37 -9.41 0.38 -16.35
N LYS A 38 -9.32 -0.54 -15.37
CA LYS A 38 -9.56 -0.26 -13.95
C LYS A 38 -8.40 -0.73 -13.07
N VAL A 39 -7.94 0.18 -12.22
CA VAL A 39 -6.86 -0.05 -11.24
C VAL A 39 -7.39 0.14 -9.82
N LEU A 40 -7.21 -0.86 -8.97
CA LEU A 40 -7.41 -0.74 -7.53
C LEU A 40 -6.10 -0.29 -6.87
N PHE A 41 -6.16 0.71 -6.00
CA PHE A 41 -5.01 1.16 -5.21
C PHE A 41 -5.37 1.15 -3.73
N ALA A 42 -4.87 0.14 -2.99
CA ALA A 42 -5.12 0.01 -1.56
C ALA A 42 -3.93 0.50 -0.75
N THR A 43 -4.16 1.49 0.13
CA THR A 43 -3.09 2.11 0.92
C THR A 43 -3.59 2.64 2.27
N GLU A 44 -2.64 3.08 3.09
CA GLU A 44 -2.88 3.88 4.30
C GLU A 44 -2.50 5.35 4.05
N ASP A 45 -3.10 6.27 4.81
CA ASP A 45 -2.83 7.71 4.71
C ASP A 45 -1.54 8.08 5.46
N THR A 46 -0.43 8.05 4.73
CA THR A 46 0.90 8.49 5.21
C THR A 46 1.56 9.31 4.11
N ALA A 47 2.37 10.32 4.48
CA ALA A 47 2.99 11.23 3.52
C ALA A 47 3.73 10.51 2.38
N PHE A 48 4.52 9.48 2.69
CA PHE A 48 5.24 8.69 1.69
C PHE A 48 4.30 7.98 0.71
N LYS A 49 3.27 7.29 1.22
CA LYS A 49 2.33 6.55 0.38
C LYS A 49 1.41 7.48 -0.42
N SER A 50 1.08 8.65 0.12
CA SER A 50 0.31 9.68 -0.57
C SER A 50 1.07 10.24 -1.77
N VAL A 51 2.39 10.50 -1.65
CA VAL A 51 3.20 10.90 -2.82
C VAL A 51 3.22 9.80 -3.88
N ILE A 52 3.31 8.53 -3.48
CA ILE A 52 3.24 7.42 -4.44
C ILE A 52 1.91 7.43 -5.20
N LEU A 53 0.79 7.55 -4.48
CA LEU A 53 -0.54 7.64 -5.07
C LEU A 53 -0.65 8.84 -6.03
N GLU A 54 -0.21 10.03 -5.61
CA GLU A 54 -0.25 11.24 -6.44
C GLU A 54 0.54 11.07 -7.74
N ASN A 55 1.74 10.50 -7.67
CA ASN A 55 2.58 10.22 -8.83
C ASN A 55 1.93 9.19 -9.77
N VAL A 56 1.29 8.13 -9.22
CA VAL A 56 0.57 7.14 -10.02
C VAL A 56 -0.64 7.77 -10.70
N VAL A 57 -1.48 8.51 -9.97
CA VAL A 57 -2.64 9.22 -10.55
C VAL A 57 -2.21 10.16 -11.66
N LYS A 58 -1.14 10.92 -11.43
CA LYS A 58 -0.60 11.86 -12.43
C LYS A 58 -0.10 11.15 -13.69
N ALA A 59 0.48 9.95 -13.56
CA ALA A 59 0.97 9.20 -14.71
C ALA A 59 -0.16 8.78 -15.67
N TYR A 60 -1.36 8.52 -15.14
CA TYR A 60 -2.54 8.11 -15.92
C TYR A 60 -3.52 9.26 -16.20
N GLU A 61 -3.19 10.50 -15.84
CA GLU A 61 -4.04 11.64 -16.12
C GLU A 61 -4.24 11.83 -17.63
N GLY A 62 -5.50 11.90 -18.05
CA GLY A 62 -5.88 12.03 -19.47
C GLY A 62 -5.87 10.72 -20.26
N GLN A 63 -5.55 9.58 -19.63
CA GLN A 63 -5.66 8.25 -20.22
C GLN A 63 -7.04 7.62 -19.91
N ASP A 64 -7.43 6.57 -20.64
CA ASP A 64 -8.68 5.84 -20.37
C ASP A 64 -8.51 4.81 -19.24
N VAL A 65 -8.12 5.31 -18.07
CA VAL A 65 -7.85 4.52 -16.87
C VAL A 65 -8.65 5.06 -15.70
N PHE A 66 -9.39 4.19 -15.03
CA PHE A 66 -10.08 4.46 -13.77
C PHE A 66 -9.23 3.96 -12.60
N ILE A 67 -8.97 4.83 -11.62
CA ILE A 67 -8.25 4.46 -10.40
C ILE A 67 -9.19 4.59 -9.21
N GLN A 68 -9.47 3.47 -8.55
CA GLN A 68 -10.19 3.43 -7.28
C GLN A 68 -9.21 3.27 -6.13
N VAL A 69 -9.20 4.23 -5.20
CA VAL A 69 -8.37 4.22 -4.01
C VAL A 69 -9.18 3.78 -2.82
N GLU A 70 -8.67 2.80 -2.07
CA GLU A 70 -9.34 2.25 -0.91
C GLU A 70 -8.38 2.12 0.28
N SER A 71 -8.93 2.15 1.49
CA SER A 71 -8.15 1.79 2.67
C SER A 71 -7.90 0.28 2.71
N VAL A 72 -6.74 -0.16 3.20
CA VAL A 72 -6.42 -1.59 3.36
C VAL A 72 -7.54 -2.39 4.08
N PRO A 73 -8.17 -1.89 5.16
CA PRO A 73 -9.28 -2.60 5.80
C PRO A 73 -10.53 -2.83 4.94
N ALA A 74 -10.70 -2.10 3.82
CA ALA A 74 -11.85 -2.26 2.92
C ALA A 74 -11.67 -3.40 1.90
N LEU A 75 -10.47 -3.99 1.82
CA LEU A 75 -10.16 -5.12 0.93
C LEU A 75 -11.03 -6.36 1.21
N ASP A 76 -11.61 -6.48 2.41
CA ASP A 76 -12.52 -7.57 2.77
C ASP A 76 -13.76 -7.63 1.85
N LYS A 77 -14.22 -6.46 1.38
CA LYS A 77 -15.44 -6.29 0.56
C LYS A 77 -15.18 -6.10 -0.93
N ILE A 78 -13.92 -6.05 -1.34
CA ILE A 78 -13.53 -5.80 -2.74
C ILE A 78 -13.14 -7.12 -3.38
N ASP A 79 -13.60 -7.33 -4.61
CA ASP A 79 -13.14 -8.41 -5.48
C ASP A 79 -12.01 -7.89 -6.39
N ALA A 80 -10.90 -8.63 -6.45
CA ALA A 80 -9.79 -8.31 -7.32
C ALA A 80 -10.12 -8.57 -8.80
N GLU A 81 -11.13 -9.38 -9.07
CA GLU A 81 -11.56 -9.71 -10.43
C GLU A 81 -12.31 -8.57 -11.13
N ASP A 82 -12.72 -7.53 -10.39
CA ASP A 82 -13.34 -6.31 -10.93
C ASP A 82 -12.31 -5.31 -11.52
N TYR A 83 -11.01 -5.62 -11.42
CA TYR A 83 -9.91 -4.74 -11.80
C TYR A 83 -8.86 -5.47 -12.66
N ASP A 84 -8.23 -4.70 -13.56
CA ASP A 84 -7.18 -5.18 -14.46
C ASP A 84 -5.82 -5.18 -13.77
N ALA A 85 -5.58 -4.22 -12.86
CA ALA A 85 -4.41 -4.18 -12.01
C ALA A 85 -4.77 -3.80 -10.56
N VAL A 86 -4.01 -4.34 -9.61
CA VAL A 86 -4.20 -4.07 -8.17
C VAL A 86 -2.87 -3.69 -7.54
N VAL A 87 -2.80 -2.51 -6.94
CA VAL A 87 -1.65 -2.03 -6.17
C VAL A 87 -1.98 -2.09 -4.68
N LEU A 88 -1.17 -2.81 -3.91
CA LEU A 88 -1.32 -2.94 -2.46
C LEU A 88 -0.09 -2.32 -1.78
N ILE A 89 -0.27 -1.29 -0.95
CA ILE A 89 0.83 -0.67 -0.19
C ILE A 89 0.78 -1.09 1.28
N ASN A 90 1.52 -2.16 1.57
CA ASN A 90 1.72 -2.75 2.89
C ASN A 90 2.70 -1.94 3.74
N THR A 91 2.39 -1.75 5.02
CA THR A 91 3.38 -1.36 6.04
C THR A 91 3.98 -2.61 6.66
N CYS A 92 5.31 -2.77 6.60
CA CYS A 92 5.98 -3.87 7.27
C CYS A 92 5.94 -3.67 8.79
N MET A 93 4.97 -4.33 9.43
CA MET A 93 4.88 -4.43 10.88
C MET A 93 5.32 -5.82 11.30
N ALA A 94 6.29 -5.93 12.21
CA ALA A 94 6.79 -7.21 12.73
C ALA A 94 7.24 -8.21 11.63
N TRP A 95 7.86 -7.71 10.56
CA TRP A 95 8.44 -8.54 9.48
C TRP A 95 7.41 -9.36 8.67
N ARG A 96 6.16 -8.90 8.64
CA ARG A 96 5.05 -9.57 7.93
C ARG A 96 4.23 -8.59 7.11
N VAL A 97 3.42 -9.15 6.21
CA VAL A 97 2.39 -8.44 5.48
C VAL A 97 1.16 -8.27 6.38
N GLU A 98 0.42 -7.18 6.18
CA GLU A 98 -0.84 -6.93 6.87
C GLU A 98 -1.85 -8.07 6.59
N PRO A 99 -2.54 -8.59 7.62
CA PRO A 99 -3.46 -9.72 7.47
C PRO A 99 -4.51 -9.54 6.38
N GLU A 100 -5.01 -8.31 6.21
CA GLU A 100 -6.01 -7.94 5.23
C GLU A 100 -5.47 -8.06 3.81
N ILE A 101 -4.22 -7.67 3.57
CA ILE A 101 -3.51 -7.84 2.30
C ILE A 101 -3.24 -9.33 2.05
N GLU A 102 -2.77 -10.08 3.06
CA GLU A 102 -2.55 -11.52 2.94
C GLU A 102 -3.86 -12.26 2.56
N ALA A 103 -4.96 -11.91 3.23
CA ALA A 103 -6.27 -12.48 2.95
C ALA A 103 -6.76 -12.12 1.55
N PHE A 104 -6.56 -10.86 1.11
CA PHE A 104 -6.90 -10.40 -0.22
C PHE A 104 -6.11 -11.18 -1.29
N VAL A 105 -4.79 -11.23 -1.19
CA VAL A 105 -3.91 -11.99 -2.10
C VAL A 105 -4.29 -13.48 -2.14
N LYS A 106 -4.67 -14.06 -1.00
CA LYS A 106 -5.05 -15.48 -0.92
C LYS A 106 -6.36 -15.77 -1.65
N LYS A 107 -7.33 -14.85 -1.64
CA LYS A 107 -8.64 -15.02 -2.30
C LYS A 107 -8.63 -14.66 -3.79
N THR A 108 -7.68 -13.83 -4.24
CA THR A 108 -7.55 -13.46 -5.66
C THR A 108 -7.14 -14.66 -6.51
N ALA A 109 -7.86 -14.90 -7.61
CA ALA A 109 -7.60 -16.02 -8.50
C ALA A 109 -6.38 -15.74 -9.39
N ASP A 110 -6.38 -14.59 -10.05
CA ASP A 110 -5.23 -14.14 -10.85
C ASP A 110 -4.33 -13.20 -10.05
N LYS A 111 -3.27 -13.77 -9.45
CA LYS A 111 -2.31 -12.99 -8.67
C LYS A 111 -1.32 -12.18 -9.53
N GLN A 112 -1.24 -12.44 -10.84
CA GLN A 112 -0.32 -11.72 -11.73
C GLN A 112 -0.73 -10.25 -11.90
N LYS A 113 -2.01 -9.93 -11.65
CA LYS A 113 -2.50 -8.55 -11.64
C LYS A 113 -2.11 -7.74 -10.40
N ILE A 114 -1.50 -8.36 -9.38
CA ILE A 114 -1.20 -7.71 -8.10
C ILE A 114 0.26 -7.21 -8.08
N VAL A 115 0.42 -5.94 -7.74
CA VAL A 115 1.68 -5.30 -7.35
C VAL A 115 1.63 -5.03 -5.84
N LEU A 116 2.51 -5.66 -5.07
CA LEU A 116 2.62 -5.46 -3.63
C LEU A 116 3.83 -4.59 -3.31
N LEU A 117 3.63 -3.38 -2.82
CA LEU A 117 4.70 -2.59 -2.20
C LEU A 117 4.71 -2.84 -0.70
N THR A 118 5.81 -3.35 -0.16
CA THR A 118 6.08 -3.37 1.27
C THR A 118 7.00 -2.22 1.64
N THR A 119 6.49 -1.35 2.51
CA THR A 119 7.23 -0.23 3.08
C THR A 119 7.90 -0.64 4.39
N THR A 120 9.19 -0.37 4.54
CA THR A 120 9.99 -0.76 5.71
C THR A 120 10.67 0.46 6.33
N GLY A 121 10.99 0.37 7.62
CA GLY A 121 11.94 1.30 8.25
C GLY A 121 13.41 0.89 8.03
N ASP A 122 13.63 -0.35 7.62
CA ASP A 122 14.94 -0.96 7.38
C ASP A 122 15.15 -1.20 5.88
N PRO A 123 16.10 -0.50 5.23
CA PRO A 123 16.34 -0.62 3.79
C PRO A 123 16.87 -2.00 3.36
N ASP A 124 17.44 -2.78 4.28
CA ASP A 124 18.01 -4.10 4.00
C ASP A 124 16.97 -5.23 4.15
N LEU A 125 15.77 -4.90 4.64
CA LEU A 125 14.68 -5.85 4.74
C LEU A 125 14.01 -6.06 3.38
N ASN A 126 13.90 -7.32 2.95
CA ASN A 126 13.05 -7.72 1.84
C ASN A 126 11.90 -8.61 2.33
N ILE A 127 10.66 -8.25 2.01
CA ILE A 127 9.46 -9.04 2.33
C ILE A 127 8.79 -9.43 1.02
N GLU A 128 8.65 -10.73 0.79
CA GLU A 128 8.03 -11.28 -0.41
C GLU A 128 6.68 -11.92 -0.08
N ALA A 129 5.69 -11.75 -0.95
CA ALA A 129 4.43 -12.49 -0.92
C ALA A 129 4.41 -13.53 -2.06
N PRO A 130 4.20 -14.82 -1.77
CA PRO A 130 4.22 -15.87 -2.79
C PRO A 130 3.22 -15.64 -3.93
N GLY A 131 3.73 -15.60 -5.15
CA GLY A 131 2.94 -15.51 -6.38
C GLY A 131 2.44 -14.11 -6.74
N VAL A 132 2.97 -13.06 -6.10
CA VAL A 132 2.64 -11.65 -6.34
C VAL A 132 3.91 -10.87 -6.70
N ASP A 133 3.81 -9.89 -7.61
CA ASP A 133 4.95 -9.04 -7.93
C ASP A 133 5.24 -8.06 -6.76
N SER A 134 6.26 -8.36 -5.97
CA SER A 134 6.59 -7.63 -4.73
C SER A 134 7.70 -6.58 -4.96
N VAL A 135 7.49 -5.35 -4.47
CA VAL A 135 8.51 -4.30 -4.29
C VAL A 135 8.72 -4.16 -2.78
N THR A 136 9.97 -4.13 -2.32
CA THR A 136 10.26 -3.65 -0.97
C THR A 136 11.02 -2.32 -1.06
N SER A 137 10.66 -1.35 -0.22
CA SER A 137 11.37 -0.07 -0.15
C SER A 137 11.33 0.52 1.25
N ALA A 138 12.42 1.18 1.64
CA ALA A 138 12.39 2.07 2.78
C ALA A 138 11.44 3.25 2.53
N SER A 139 10.64 3.63 3.54
CA SER A 139 9.77 4.82 3.51
C SER A 139 10.54 6.12 3.71
N GLN A 140 11.51 6.38 2.84
CA GLN A 140 12.25 7.64 2.79
C GLN A 140 11.75 8.45 1.60
N MET A 141 11.43 9.73 1.83
CA MET A 141 10.84 10.58 0.79
C MET A 141 11.70 10.72 -0.47
N GLU A 142 13.03 10.65 -0.34
CA GLU A 142 13.98 10.65 -1.46
C GLU A 142 13.78 9.46 -2.43
N ASN A 143 13.18 8.38 -1.96
CA ASN A 143 12.89 7.20 -2.76
C ASN A 143 11.49 7.23 -3.38
N ALA A 144 10.63 8.20 -3.01
CA ALA A 144 9.22 8.18 -3.40
C ALA A 144 9.05 8.16 -4.93
N ASP A 145 9.77 9.03 -5.67
CA ASP A 145 9.69 9.09 -7.12
C ASP A 145 10.21 7.80 -7.79
N GLN A 146 11.32 7.25 -7.29
CA GLN A 146 11.87 5.99 -7.82
C GLN A 146 10.90 4.83 -7.58
N VAL A 147 10.26 4.78 -6.41
CA VAL A 147 9.29 3.73 -6.07
C VAL A 147 8.00 3.90 -6.88
N SER A 148 7.52 5.13 -7.06
CA SER A 148 6.41 5.43 -7.96
C SER A 148 6.67 4.92 -9.36
N GLN A 149 7.84 5.21 -9.94
CA GLN A 149 8.17 4.74 -11.29
C GLN A 149 8.16 3.22 -11.37
N LYS A 150 8.73 2.52 -10.38
CA LYS A 150 8.68 1.04 -10.33
C LYS A 150 7.25 0.51 -10.30
N ILE A 151 6.34 1.17 -9.58
CA ILE A 151 4.93 0.78 -9.52
C ILE A 151 4.27 1.04 -10.88
N ILE A 152 4.48 2.22 -11.48
CA ILE A 152 3.94 2.57 -12.79
C ILE A 152 4.39 1.57 -13.85
N ASP A 153 5.68 1.25 -13.92
CA ASP A 153 6.24 0.29 -14.88
C ASP A 153 5.62 -1.11 -14.74
N ARG A 154 5.27 -1.50 -13.51
CA ARG A 154 4.61 -2.79 -13.24
C ARG A 154 3.14 -2.78 -13.64
N ILE A 155 2.42 -1.68 -13.37
CA ILE A 155 1.05 -1.52 -13.84
C ILE A 155 1.03 -1.55 -15.38
N ASN A 156 1.89 -0.77 -16.06
CA ASN A 156 1.98 -0.79 -17.53
C ASN A 156 2.22 -2.20 -18.08
N ARG A 157 3.10 -2.99 -17.43
CA ARG A 157 3.35 -4.38 -17.83
C ARG A 157 2.09 -5.25 -17.70
N ILE A 158 1.31 -5.09 -16.63
CA ILE A 158 0.06 -5.82 -16.41
C ILE A 158 -0.98 -5.42 -17.48
N LEU A 159 -1.08 -4.12 -17.77
CA LEU A 159 -2.00 -3.57 -18.76
C LEU A 159 -1.57 -3.85 -20.21
N GLY A 160 -0.35 -4.32 -20.45
CA GLY A 160 0.19 -4.58 -21.78
C GLY A 160 0.67 -3.33 -22.53
N GLU A 161 0.96 -2.24 -21.81
CA GLU A 161 1.40 -0.94 -22.35
C GLU A 161 2.94 -0.81 -22.47
N GLY A 162 3.62 -1.91 -22.84
CA GLY A 162 5.09 -2.02 -22.87
C GLY A 162 5.73 -1.90 -24.25
#